data_AF-A0A9D4JAW1-F1
#
_entry.id   AF-A0A9D4JAW1-F1
#
_cell.length_a   1.000
_cell.length_b   1.000
_cell.length_c   1.000
_cell.angle_alpha   90.00
_cell.angle_beta   90.00
_cell.angle_gamma   90.00
#
_symmetry.space_group_name_H-M   'P 1'
#
loop_
_entity.id
_entity.type
_entity.pdbx_description
1 polymer ?
#
loop_
_entity_poly.entity_id
_entity_poly.type
_entity_poly.pdbx_seq_one_letter_code
_entity_poly.pdbx_strand_id
1 'polypeptide(L)'
;MTSGLKLNKSKWTVLRVGKLKQRNVQYKKEIKFHWTSDEATTLGITFTNNEKDPVLKNILPKLQNFKNCLKSWHHRKLTLIGKNTVLKTFALPKLIYILTVLPNPPNDVINDIKSAIFNLENGGIQLTNIDSFLNAIKCSWVKRYLDNTSTSKWELFYQKILKKYGDSILFECNMHNTILHEIANEIIFLSDVLSAWGDVTHNLPKPAVERFYGTIRRFFYKDWFERSNKYVDQLYDYRIKDLYSFDDICYIYGIPSNNFLKYYTLIKSLPIHIKSEINTDNTPCTQTTFFQGSSANSDGRIKRGDQNNITTY
;
A
#
# COMPACT_ATOMS: atom_id res chain seq x y z
N MET A 1 -34.25 24.66 16.82
CA MET A 1 -34.99 23.70 15.98
C MET A 1 -34.33 22.34 16.12
N THR A 2 -34.98 21.38 16.76
CA THR A 2 -34.54 19.97 16.76
C THR A 2 -35.16 19.27 15.54
N SER A 3 -34.40 18.42 14.85
CA SER A 3 -34.69 17.86 13.52
C SER A 3 -35.95 16.98 13.38
N GLY A 4 -36.82 16.88 14.39
CA GLY A 4 -38.02 16.04 14.37
C GLY A 4 -37.77 14.52 14.32
N LEU A 5 -36.50 14.10 14.30
CA LEU A 5 -36.12 12.69 14.18
C LEU A 5 -36.35 11.93 15.49
N LYS A 6 -36.88 10.70 15.37
CA LYS A 6 -37.12 9.79 16.51
C LYS A 6 -36.16 8.60 16.46
N LEU A 7 -35.59 8.29 17.62
CA LEU A 7 -34.68 7.17 17.80
C LEU A 7 -35.41 5.82 17.70
N ASN A 8 -34.87 4.90 16.90
CA ASN A 8 -35.37 3.53 16.84
C ASN A 8 -34.72 2.66 17.92
N LYS A 9 -35.35 2.60 19.09
CA LYS A 9 -34.80 1.94 20.29
C LYS A 9 -34.45 0.45 20.10
N SER A 10 -35.11 -0.27 19.20
CA SER A 10 -34.84 -1.71 18.99
C SER A 10 -33.55 -1.99 18.22
N LYS A 11 -33.02 -1.00 17.49
CA LYS A 11 -31.78 -1.13 16.70
C LYS A 11 -30.54 -0.62 17.43
N TRP A 12 -30.71 -0.03 18.62
CA TRP A 12 -29.65 0.68 19.31
C TRP A 12 -28.91 -0.24 20.27
N THR A 13 -27.63 -0.48 19.96
CA THR A 13 -26.72 -1.25 20.79
C THR A 13 -25.58 -0.36 21.25
N VAL A 14 -25.28 -0.40 22.54
CA VAL A 14 -24.10 0.26 23.12
C VAL A 14 -23.09 -0.81 23.52
N LEU A 15 -21.96 -0.83 22.82
CA LEU A 15 -20.86 -1.73 23.12
C LEU A 15 -19.93 -1.11 24.17
N ARG A 16 -19.72 -1.81 25.28
CA ARG A 16 -18.73 -1.42 26.30
C ARG A 16 -17.34 -1.84 25.86
N VAL A 17 -16.39 -0.92 25.73
CA VAL A 17 -15.03 -1.21 25.27
C VAL A 17 -14.00 -0.96 26.38
N GLY A 18 -12.88 -1.66 26.35
CA GLY A 18 -11.77 -1.48 27.29
C GLY A 18 -12.14 -1.81 28.74
N LYS A 19 -11.70 -0.97 29.69
CA LYS A 19 -11.97 -1.16 31.14
C LYS A 19 -13.46 -1.19 31.48
N LEU A 20 -14.33 -0.66 30.61
CA LEU A 20 -15.78 -0.69 30.80
C LEU A 20 -16.41 -2.05 30.46
N LYS A 21 -15.71 -2.95 29.76
CA LYS A 21 -16.21 -4.30 29.44
C LYS A 21 -16.65 -5.07 30.68
N GLN A 22 -15.84 -4.99 31.73
CA GLN A 22 -16.05 -5.68 33.02
C GLN A 22 -17.03 -4.96 33.95
N ARG A 23 -17.49 -3.75 33.58
CA ARG A 23 -18.35 -2.94 34.43
C ARG A 23 -19.77 -2.93 33.89
N ASN A 24 -20.74 -3.32 34.72
CA ASN A 24 -22.17 -3.20 34.42
C ASN A 24 -22.71 -1.78 34.67
N VAL A 25 -22.00 -0.76 34.16
CA VAL A 25 -22.48 0.62 34.21
C VAL A 25 -23.47 0.83 33.07
N GLN A 26 -24.57 1.52 33.37
CA GLN A 26 -25.54 2.03 32.41
C GLN A 26 -25.63 3.55 32.59
N TYR A 27 -25.44 4.27 31.50
CA TYR A 27 -25.60 5.72 31.45
C TYR A 27 -26.98 6.07 30.88
N LYS A 28 -27.57 7.20 31.34
CA LYS A 28 -28.93 7.65 30.96
C LYS A 28 -29.99 6.57 31.13
N LYS A 29 -30.26 6.17 32.38
CA LYS A 29 -31.26 5.14 32.75
C LYS A 29 -32.68 5.41 32.24
N GLU A 30 -33.01 6.67 31.97
CA GLU A 30 -34.27 7.11 31.36
C GLU A 30 -34.49 6.52 29.96
N ILE A 31 -33.42 6.20 29.25
CA ILE A 31 -33.47 5.62 27.91
C ILE A 31 -32.99 4.16 27.99
N LYS A 32 -33.90 3.23 27.71
CA LYS A 32 -33.62 1.79 27.65
C LYS A 32 -32.80 1.44 26.40
N PHE A 33 -31.49 1.63 26.47
CA PHE A 33 -30.55 1.14 25.46
C PHE A 33 -30.21 -0.34 25.69
N HIS A 34 -29.95 -1.09 24.62
CA HIS A 34 -29.38 -2.42 24.74
C HIS A 34 -27.86 -2.31 24.95
N TRP A 35 -27.40 -2.58 26.17
CA TRP A 35 -25.98 -2.54 26.51
C TRP A 35 -25.38 -3.94 26.42
N THR A 36 -24.27 -4.09 25.72
CA THR A 36 -23.54 -5.35 25.58
C THR A 36 -22.05 -5.16 25.82
N SER A 37 -21.42 -6.19 26.38
CA SER A 37 -19.96 -6.26 26.54
C SER A 37 -19.33 -7.28 25.60
N ASP A 38 -20.12 -7.94 24.75
CA ASP A 38 -19.64 -9.00 23.87
C ASP A 38 -19.31 -8.44 22.49
N GLU A 39 -20.33 -7.95 21.78
CA GLU A 39 -20.17 -7.45 20.43
C GLU A 39 -21.25 -6.49 19.95
N ALA A 40 -20.94 -5.71 18.93
CA ALA A 40 -21.89 -4.88 18.20
C ALA A 40 -21.55 -4.83 16.71
N THR A 41 -22.58 -4.82 15.88
CA THR A 41 -22.43 -4.77 14.42
C THR A 41 -22.78 -3.39 13.89
N THR A 42 -21.92 -2.83 13.05
CA THR A 42 -22.22 -1.62 12.27
C THR A 42 -21.60 -1.72 10.88
N LEU A 43 -22.30 -1.21 9.87
CA LEU A 43 -21.88 -1.27 8.45
C LEU A 43 -21.49 -2.68 7.96
N GLY A 44 -22.08 -3.72 8.55
CA GLY A 44 -21.79 -5.11 8.19
C GLY A 44 -20.49 -5.67 8.78
N ILE A 45 -19.85 -4.96 9.71
CA ILE A 45 -18.70 -5.42 10.50
C ILE A 45 -19.13 -5.56 11.96
N THR A 46 -18.82 -6.69 12.55
CA THR A 46 -19.05 -7.00 13.96
C THR A 46 -17.78 -6.74 14.75
N PHE A 47 -17.87 -5.77 15.67
CA PHE A 47 -16.83 -5.43 16.64
C PHE A 47 -17.05 -6.30 17.87
N THR A 48 -16.04 -7.05 18.26
CA THR A 48 -16.08 -7.99 19.38
C THR A 48 -15.03 -7.60 20.40
N ASN A 49 -15.38 -7.69 21.67
CA ASN A 49 -14.43 -7.59 22.77
C ASN A 49 -13.81 -8.93 23.16
N ASN A 50 -14.27 -10.04 22.57
CA ASN A 50 -13.73 -11.36 22.79
C ASN A 50 -12.44 -11.52 21.96
N GLU A 51 -11.42 -12.13 22.55
CA GLU A 51 -10.08 -12.27 21.96
C GLU A 51 -10.02 -13.29 20.81
N LYS A 52 -11.10 -14.07 20.61
CA LYS A 52 -11.20 -15.03 19.50
C LYS A 52 -11.36 -14.26 18.18
N ASP A 53 -10.26 -14.22 17.43
CA ASP A 53 -10.06 -13.68 16.09
C ASP A 53 -11.27 -12.89 15.49
N PRO A 54 -11.33 -11.56 15.70
CA PRO A 54 -12.40 -10.72 15.17
C PRO A 54 -12.41 -10.70 13.64
N VAL A 55 -11.28 -10.99 12.99
CA VAL A 55 -11.14 -10.98 11.53
C VAL A 55 -11.87 -12.18 10.95
N LEU A 56 -11.62 -13.39 11.48
CA LEU A 56 -12.31 -14.62 11.06
C LEU A 56 -13.83 -14.52 11.24
N LYS A 57 -14.30 -13.97 12.37
CA LYS A 57 -15.74 -13.82 12.62
C LYS A 57 -16.45 -13.00 11.53
N ASN A 58 -15.76 -12.01 10.97
CA ASN A 58 -16.30 -11.17 9.90
C ASN A 58 -16.11 -11.79 8.50
N ILE A 59 -14.98 -12.46 8.25
CA ILE A 59 -14.66 -13.03 6.95
C ILE A 59 -15.45 -14.30 6.64
N LEU A 60 -15.57 -15.24 7.59
CA LEU A 60 -16.18 -16.55 7.35
C LEU A 60 -17.62 -16.48 6.79
N PRO A 61 -18.52 -15.62 7.30
CA PRO A 61 -19.86 -15.50 6.72
C PRO A 61 -19.85 -14.98 5.28
N LYS A 62 -18.91 -14.08 4.93
CA LYS A 62 -18.78 -13.58 3.55
C LYS A 62 -18.13 -14.60 2.64
N LEU A 63 -17.19 -15.38 3.15
CA LEU A 63 -16.60 -16.52 2.44
C LEU A 63 -17.67 -17.56 2.09
N GLN A 64 -18.59 -17.85 3.02
CA GLN A 64 -19.71 -18.73 2.74
C GLN A 64 -20.62 -18.15 1.65
N ASN A 65 -20.91 -16.86 1.69
CA ASN A 65 -21.71 -16.19 0.65
C ASN A 65 -21.02 -16.19 -0.72
N PHE A 66 -19.69 -16.11 -0.74
CA PHE A 66 -18.85 -16.25 -1.93
C PHE A 66 -18.95 -17.67 -2.49
N LYS A 67 -18.73 -18.71 -1.68
CA LYS A 67 -18.85 -20.12 -2.06
C LYS A 67 -20.25 -20.47 -2.56
N ASN A 68 -21.28 -20.04 -1.85
CA ASN A 68 -22.68 -20.22 -2.25
C ASN A 68 -22.98 -19.56 -3.60
N CYS A 69 -22.39 -18.39 -3.86
CA CYS A 69 -22.48 -17.73 -5.16
C CYS A 69 -21.89 -18.63 -6.24
N LEU A 70 -20.64 -19.06 -6.11
CA LEU A 70 -19.99 -19.93 -7.10
C LEU A 70 -20.78 -21.23 -7.32
N LYS A 71 -21.25 -21.87 -6.24
CA LYS A 71 -22.07 -23.08 -6.32
C LYS A 71 -23.37 -22.87 -7.12
N SER A 72 -24.04 -21.73 -6.93
CA SER A 72 -25.29 -21.41 -7.66
C SER A 72 -25.06 -21.27 -9.18
N TRP A 73 -23.87 -20.83 -9.59
CA TRP A 73 -23.48 -20.69 -10.99
C TRP A 73 -22.85 -21.96 -11.57
N HIS A 74 -22.37 -22.88 -10.72
CA HIS A 74 -21.78 -24.15 -11.13
C HIS A 74 -22.76 -25.06 -11.90
N HIS A 75 -24.05 -25.04 -11.55
CA HIS A 75 -25.07 -25.81 -12.25
C HIS A 75 -25.36 -25.30 -13.66
N ARG A 76 -24.89 -24.11 -14.03
CA ARG A 76 -25.07 -23.55 -15.37
C ARG A 76 -23.87 -23.97 -16.22
N LYS A 77 -24.13 -24.48 -17.43
CA LYS A 77 -23.10 -24.85 -18.42
C LYS A 77 -22.44 -23.60 -19.03
N LEU A 78 -21.69 -22.86 -18.22
CA LEU A 78 -21.00 -21.65 -18.64
C LEU A 78 -19.70 -21.97 -19.37
N THR A 79 -19.36 -21.15 -20.37
CA THR A 79 -18.03 -21.11 -20.98
C THR A 79 -17.00 -20.62 -19.95
N LEU A 80 -15.71 -20.84 -20.21
CA LEU A 80 -14.62 -20.35 -19.34
C LEU A 80 -14.69 -18.82 -19.15
N ILE A 81 -14.92 -18.07 -20.23
CA ILE A 81 -15.10 -16.61 -20.17
C ILE A 81 -16.31 -16.24 -19.31
N GLY A 82 -17.42 -16.97 -19.43
CA GLY A 82 -18.61 -16.78 -18.61
C GLY A 82 -18.34 -17.02 -17.14
N LYS A 83 -17.59 -18.07 -16.79
CA LYS A 83 -17.18 -18.39 -15.41
C LYS A 83 -16.29 -17.29 -14.82
N ASN A 84 -15.29 -16.83 -15.56
CA ASN A 84 -14.41 -15.73 -15.11
C ASN A 84 -15.21 -14.43 -14.93
N THR A 85 -16.17 -14.16 -15.83
CA THR A 85 -17.08 -13.03 -15.70
C THR A 85 -17.87 -13.12 -14.40
N VAL A 86 -18.50 -14.26 -14.11
CA VAL A 86 -19.26 -14.47 -12.86
C VAL A 86 -18.37 -14.28 -11.63
N LEU A 87 -17.15 -14.82 -11.66
CA LEU A 87 -16.19 -14.68 -10.57
C LEU A 87 -15.92 -13.19 -10.28
N LYS A 88 -15.57 -12.42 -11.31
CA LYS A 88 -15.20 -11.01 -11.19
C LYS A 88 -16.37 -10.09 -10.84
N THR A 89 -17.56 -10.33 -11.41
CA THR A 89 -18.71 -9.42 -11.27
C THR A 89 -19.64 -9.75 -10.12
N PHE A 90 -19.77 -11.02 -9.72
CA PHE A 90 -20.74 -11.43 -8.70
C PHE A 90 -20.11 -12.05 -7.45
N ALA A 91 -19.07 -12.86 -7.61
CA ALA A 91 -18.48 -13.57 -6.47
C ALA A 91 -17.51 -12.67 -5.69
N LEU A 92 -16.45 -12.16 -6.34
CA LEU A 92 -15.42 -11.34 -5.68
C LEU A 92 -15.98 -10.11 -4.94
N PRO A 93 -16.97 -9.36 -5.46
CA PRO A 93 -17.53 -8.21 -4.75
C PRO A 93 -18.10 -8.52 -3.36
N LYS A 94 -18.48 -9.78 -3.09
CA LYS A 94 -18.93 -10.22 -1.76
C LYS A 94 -17.82 -10.19 -0.71
N LEU A 95 -16.55 -10.27 -1.14
CA LEU A 95 -15.36 -10.27 -0.28
C LEU A 95 -14.64 -8.92 -0.26
N ILE A 96 -14.70 -8.15 -1.37
CA ILE A 96 -13.95 -6.89 -1.56
C ILE A 96 -14.01 -6.00 -0.33
N TYR A 97 -15.22 -5.71 0.17
CA TYR A 97 -15.38 -4.77 1.28
C TYR A 97 -14.59 -5.20 2.52
N ILE A 98 -14.73 -6.47 2.93
CA ILE A 98 -14.07 -6.97 4.15
C ILE A 98 -12.56 -7.05 3.97
N LEU A 99 -12.09 -7.54 2.83
CA LEU A 99 -10.65 -7.63 2.53
C LEU A 99 -9.99 -6.25 2.44
N THR A 100 -10.76 -5.22 2.08
CA THR A 100 -10.28 -3.83 2.03
C THR A 100 -10.08 -3.25 3.41
N VAL A 101 -10.98 -3.53 4.36
CA VAL A 101 -11.04 -2.81 5.65
C VAL A 101 -10.45 -3.58 6.83
N LEU A 102 -10.34 -4.91 6.76
CA LEU A 102 -9.78 -5.76 7.81
C LEU A 102 -8.34 -6.17 7.48
N PRO A 103 -7.54 -6.60 8.48
CA PRO A 103 -6.27 -7.28 8.23
C PRO A 103 -6.42 -8.45 7.26
N ASN A 104 -5.32 -8.83 6.63
CA ASN A 104 -5.29 -9.98 5.74
C ASN A 104 -5.77 -11.24 6.50
N PRO A 105 -6.63 -12.06 5.87
CA PRO A 105 -7.00 -13.33 6.46
C PRO A 105 -5.78 -14.23 6.62
N PRO A 106 -5.81 -15.17 7.57
CA PRO A 106 -4.78 -16.19 7.67
C PRO A 106 -4.70 -17.06 6.40
N ASN A 107 -3.54 -17.67 6.19
CA ASN A 107 -3.18 -18.33 4.94
C ASN A 107 -4.11 -19.50 4.57
N ASP A 108 -4.67 -20.18 5.56
CA ASP A 108 -5.68 -21.23 5.40
C ASP A 108 -6.94 -20.71 4.69
N VAL A 109 -7.44 -19.55 5.09
CA VAL A 109 -8.59 -18.89 4.47
C VAL A 109 -8.26 -18.40 3.07
N ILE A 110 -7.06 -17.86 2.85
CA ILE A 110 -6.61 -17.46 1.51
C ILE A 110 -6.55 -18.67 0.59
N ASN A 111 -5.99 -19.78 1.06
CA ASN A 111 -5.92 -21.02 0.30
C ASN A 111 -7.30 -21.59 0.00
N ASP A 112 -8.24 -21.50 0.94
CA ASP A 112 -9.63 -21.92 0.72
C ASP A 112 -10.34 -21.08 -0.37
N ILE A 113 -10.06 -19.76 -0.43
CA ILE A 113 -10.52 -18.91 -1.54
C ILE A 113 -9.89 -19.34 -2.86
N LYS A 114 -8.57 -19.57 -2.88
CA LYS A 114 -7.84 -20.03 -4.08
C LYS A 114 -8.39 -21.35 -4.60
N SER A 115 -8.61 -22.33 -3.72
CA SER A 115 -9.18 -23.63 -4.07
C SER A 115 -10.60 -23.51 -4.63
N ALA A 116 -11.45 -22.67 -4.03
CA ALA A 116 -12.81 -22.44 -4.52
C ALA A 116 -12.83 -21.83 -5.93
N ILE A 117 -11.87 -20.95 -6.22
CA ILE A 117 -11.69 -20.32 -7.54
C ILE A 117 -11.13 -21.32 -8.55
N PHE A 118 -10.11 -22.09 -8.18
CA PHE A 118 -9.51 -23.10 -9.05
C PHE A 118 -10.53 -24.16 -9.48
N ASN A 119 -11.37 -24.63 -8.55
CA ASN A 119 -12.43 -25.61 -8.80
C ASN A 119 -13.52 -25.11 -9.76
N LEU A 120 -13.65 -23.80 -9.98
CA LEU A 120 -14.61 -23.26 -10.95
C LEU A 120 -14.19 -23.60 -12.39
N GLU A 121 -12.88 -23.62 -12.66
CA GLU A 121 -12.33 -23.56 -14.02
C GLU A 121 -11.38 -24.71 -14.38
N ASN A 122 -11.12 -25.67 -13.48
CA ASN A 122 -10.13 -26.75 -13.69
C ASN A 122 -8.77 -26.21 -14.20
N GLY A 123 -8.35 -25.03 -13.73
CA GLY A 123 -7.06 -24.42 -14.10
C GLY A 123 -7.01 -23.72 -15.46
N GLY A 124 -8.14 -23.26 -16.02
CA GLY A 124 -8.20 -22.51 -17.28
C GLY A 124 -7.58 -21.09 -17.28
N ILE A 125 -7.46 -20.50 -18.47
CA ILE A 125 -6.76 -19.22 -18.76
C ILE A 125 -7.48 -18.01 -18.12
N GLN A 126 -6.69 -17.11 -17.51
CA GLN A 126 -7.07 -15.76 -17.03
C GLN A 126 -7.85 -15.67 -15.70
N LEU A 127 -7.60 -16.61 -14.79
CA LEU A 127 -8.06 -16.54 -13.41
C LEU A 127 -7.47 -15.34 -12.67
N THR A 128 -8.27 -14.73 -11.80
CA THR A 128 -7.80 -13.63 -10.95
C THR A 128 -6.83 -14.20 -9.92
N ASN A 129 -5.55 -13.80 -9.98
CA ASN A 129 -4.60 -14.11 -8.92
C ASN A 129 -5.05 -13.40 -7.64
N ILE A 130 -5.42 -14.19 -6.63
CA ILE A 130 -5.93 -13.66 -5.36
C ILE A 130 -4.87 -12.92 -4.57
N ASP A 131 -3.60 -13.32 -4.65
CA ASP A 131 -2.51 -12.61 -3.98
C ASP A 131 -2.33 -11.22 -4.60
N SER A 132 -2.30 -11.13 -5.93
CA SER A 132 -2.23 -9.85 -6.63
C SER A 132 -3.47 -8.98 -6.35
N PHE A 133 -4.64 -9.58 -6.26
CA PHE A 133 -5.89 -8.89 -5.93
C PHE A 133 -5.90 -8.33 -4.50
N LEU A 134 -5.46 -9.12 -3.52
CA LEU A 134 -5.31 -8.68 -2.13
C LEU A 134 -4.29 -7.54 -2.05
N ASN A 135 -3.13 -7.71 -2.70
CA ASN A 135 -2.09 -6.68 -2.73
C ASN A 135 -2.60 -5.38 -3.36
N ALA A 136 -3.33 -5.45 -4.48
CA ALA A 136 -3.92 -4.27 -5.12
C ALA A 136 -4.94 -3.56 -4.21
N ILE A 137 -5.80 -4.31 -3.52
CA ILE A 137 -6.75 -3.75 -2.55
C ILE A 137 -6.02 -3.04 -1.41
N LYS A 138 -4.95 -3.64 -0.86
CA LYS A 138 -4.14 -3.02 0.19
C LYS A 138 -3.40 -1.78 -0.31
N CYS A 139 -2.81 -1.83 -1.49
CA CYS A 139 -2.15 -0.68 -2.12
C CYS A 139 -3.11 0.49 -2.37
N SER A 140 -4.42 0.24 -2.52
CA SER A 140 -5.41 1.31 -2.62
C SER A 140 -5.43 2.24 -1.39
N TRP A 141 -5.03 1.74 -0.22
CA TRP A 141 -4.87 2.57 0.99
C TRP A 141 -3.63 3.45 0.94
N VAL A 142 -2.53 2.96 0.36
CA VAL A 142 -1.34 3.79 0.11
C VAL A 142 -1.69 4.95 -0.81
N LYS A 143 -2.41 4.68 -1.91
CA LYS A 143 -2.89 5.72 -2.80
C LYS A 143 -3.75 6.77 -2.08
N ARG A 144 -4.65 6.33 -1.20
CA ARG A 144 -5.49 7.24 -0.39
C ARG A 144 -4.69 8.04 0.62
N TYR A 145 -3.63 7.47 1.17
CA TYR A 145 -2.77 8.13 2.15
C TYR A 145 -1.88 9.19 1.51
N LEU A 146 -1.35 8.92 0.31
CA LEU A 146 -0.51 9.85 -0.44
C LEU A 146 -1.32 10.94 -1.18
N ASP A 147 -2.65 10.86 -1.17
CA ASP A 147 -3.51 11.83 -1.82
C ASP A 147 -3.62 13.10 -0.97
N ASN A 148 -2.86 14.14 -1.35
CA ASN A 148 -2.79 15.42 -0.64
C ASN A 148 -4.03 16.31 -0.80
N THR A 149 -5.10 15.85 -1.46
CA THR A 149 -6.26 16.69 -1.78
C THR A 149 -7.21 16.92 -0.60
N SER A 150 -7.23 16.04 0.41
CA SER A 150 -8.09 16.22 1.59
C SER A 150 -7.55 15.57 2.85
N THR A 151 -7.25 16.37 3.87
CA THR A 151 -6.79 15.86 5.18
C THR A 151 -7.94 15.19 5.91
N SER A 152 -7.99 13.87 5.85
CA SER A 152 -9.03 13.09 6.51
C SER A 152 -8.66 12.79 7.96
N LYS A 153 -9.63 12.73 8.87
CA LYS A 153 -9.36 12.46 10.31
C LYS A 153 -8.64 11.12 10.56
N TRP A 154 -8.87 10.12 9.71
CA TRP A 154 -8.21 8.81 9.79
C TRP A 154 -6.74 8.89 9.38
N GLU A 155 -6.38 9.83 8.51
CA GLU A 155 -5.01 10.03 8.00
C GLU A 155 -4.11 10.52 9.13
N LEU A 156 -4.58 11.46 9.95
CA LEU A 156 -3.87 11.96 11.14
C LEU A 156 -3.44 10.85 12.10
N PHE A 157 -4.28 9.80 12.21
CA PHE A 157 -3.96 8.64 13.04
C PHE A 157 -2.80 7.84 12.47
N TYR A 158 -2.81 7.57 11.16
CA TYR A 158 -1.70 6.87 10.51
C TYR A 158 -0.43 7.72 10.44
N GLN A 159 -0.54 9.02 10.13
CA GLN A 159 0.60 9.95 10.16
C GLN A 159 1.29 9.93 11.52
N LYS A 160 0.53 9.95 12.63
CA LYS A 160 1.12 9.89 13.97
C LYS A 160 1.95 8.62 14.21
N ILE A 161 1.56 7.51 13.60
CA ILE A 161 2.24 6.21 13.75
C ILE A 161 3.43 6.13 12.79
N LEU A 162 3.20 6.42 11.51
CA LEU A 162 4.22 6.36 10.46
C LEU A 162 5.32 7.42 10.64
N LYS A 163 5.04 8.55 11.29
CA LYS A 163 6.05 9.58 11.62
C LYS A 163 7.20 9.05 12.46
N LYS A 164 6.98 8.01 13.28
CA LYS A 164 8.06 7.32 14.01
C LYS A 164 9.06 6.63 13.07
N TYR A 165 8.61 6.25 11.89
CA TYR A 165 9.33 5.41 10.94
C TYR A 165 9.76 6.15 9.66
N GLY A 166 9.35 7.41 9.46
CA GLY A 166 9.71 8.21 8.28
C GLY A 166 8.53 8.65 7.40
N ASP A 167 7.30 8.41 7.83
CA ASP A 167 6.07 8.90 7.19
C ASP A 167 5.94 8.48 5.71
N SER A 168 5.85 9.44 4.78
CA SER A 168 5.69 9.19 3.34
C SER A 168 6.91 8.52 2.71
N ILE A 169 8.09 8.68 3.32
CA ILE A 169 9.35 8.14 2.82
C ILE A 169 9.26 6.61 2.72
N LEU A 170 8.55 5.97 3.65
CA LEU A 170 8.36 4.52 3.67
C LEU A 170 7.82 3.94 2.35
N PHE A 171 7.04 4.72 1.60
CA PHE A 171 6.47 4.30 0.33
C PHE A 171 7.41 4.51 -0.86
N GLU A 172 8.49 5.24 -0.67
CA GLU A 172 9.56 5.45 -1.66
C GLU A 172 10.73 4.46 -1.47
N CYS A 173 10.74 3.74 -0.35
CA CYS A 173 11.77 2.79 0.05
C CYS A 173 11.38 1.34 -0.22
N ASN A 174 12.38 0.49 -0.44
CA ASN A 174 12.23 -0.94 -0.16
C ASN A 174 12.39 -1.19 1.36
N MET A 175 11.32 -1.70 1.96
CA MET A 175 11.14 -1.82 3.41
C MET A 175 11.72 -3.13 3.95
N HIS A 176 12.51 -3.05 5.02
CA HIS A 176 13.04 -4.26 5.67
C HIS A 176 11.98 -4.92 6.58
N ASN A 177 11.91 -6.26 6.57
CA ASN A 177 10.92 -7.06 7.31
C ASN A 177 10.81 -6.74 8.81
N THR A 178 11.88 -6.28 9.44
CA THR A 178 11.86 -5.94 10.88
C THR A 178 11.04 -4.71 11.21
N ILE A 179 11.01 -3.71 10.31
CA ILE A 179 10.16 -2.53 10.50
C ILE A 179 8.68 -2.95 10.36
N LEU A 180 8.40 -3.87 9.43
CA LEU A 180 7.05 -4.46 9.28
C LEU A 180 6.62 -5.17 10.57
N HIS A 181 7.51 -5.96 11.20
CA HIS A 181 7.21 -6.62 12.48
C HIS A 181 6.95 -5.63 13.63
N GLU A 182 7.73 -4.55 13.73
CA GLU A 182 7.50 -3.49 14.73
C GLU A 182 6.14 -2.80 14.53
N ILE A 183 5.80 -2.49 13.28
CA ILE A 183 4.51 -1.90 12.92
C ILE A 183 3.36 -2.90 13.16
N ALA A 184 3.56 -4.19 12.87
CA ALA A 184 2.55 -5.22 13.09
C ALA A 184 2.14 -5.35 14.56
N ASN A 185 3.08 -5.12 15.49
CA ASN A 185 2.81 -5.10 16.93
C ASN A 185 1.90 -3.93 17.34
N GLU A 186 1.95 -2.79 16.64
CA GLU A 186 1.04 -1.66 16.88
C GLU A 186 -0.26 -1.82 16.10
N ILE A 187 -0.17 -2.07 14.78
CA ILE A 187 -1.30 -2.19 13.85
C ILE A 187 -0.99 -3.23 12.77
N ILE A 188 -1.57 -4.42 12.92
CA ILE A 188 -1.48 -5.52 11.94
C ILE A 188 -1.91 -5.07 10.54
N PHE A 189 -3.03 -4.35 10.43
CA PHE A 189 -3.55 -3.87 9.15
C PHE A 189 -2.56 -2.97 8.39
N LEU A 190 -1.83 -2.10 9.09
CA LEU A 190 -0.87 -1.20 8.48
C LEU A 190 0.36 -1.96 7.98
N SER A 191 0.78 -2.99 8.73
CA SER A 191 1.82 -3.92 8.28
C SER A 191 1.42 -4.63 6.99
N ASP A 192 0.17 -5.09 6.87
CA ASP A 192 -0.34 -5.71 5.64
C ASP A 192 -0.30 -4.75 4.44
N VAL A 193 -0.66 -3.47 4.67
CA VAL A 193 -0.63 -2.43 3.63
C VAL A 193 0.79 -2.18 3.15
N LEU A 194 1.75 -2.07 4.07
CA LEU A 194 3.15 -1.85 3.73
C LEU A 194 3.80 -3.07 3.06
N SER A 195 3.48 -4.29 3.52
CA SER A 195 3.94 -5.52 2.89
C SER A 195 3.44 -5.63 1.44
N ALA A 196 2.14 -5.38 1.23
CA ALA A 196 1.55 -5.40 -0.10
C ALA A 196 2.18 -4.34 -1.04
N TRP A 197 2.50 -3.15 -0.50
CA TRP A 197 3.19 -2.11 -1.28
C TRP A 197 4.60 -2.55 -1.68
N GLY A 198 5.35 -3.16 -0.75
CA GLY A 198 6.65 -3.75 -1.05
C GLY A 198 6.56 -4.77 -2.19
N ASP A 199 5.65 -5.75 -2.08
CA ASP A 199 5.46 -6.78 -3.10
C ASP A 199 5.13 -6.20 -4.49
N VAL A 200 4.26 -5.18 -4.54
CA VAL A 200 3.88 -4.55 -5.82
C VAL A 200 5.05 -3.75 -6.39
N THR A 201 5.78 -3.00 -5.57
CA THR A 201 6.88 -2.16 -6.03
C THR A 201 8.11 -2.95 -6.44
N HIS A 202 8.38 -4.08 -5.80
CA HIS A 202 9.44 -5.01 -6.20
C HIS A 202 9.27 -5.58 -7.61
N ASN A 203 8.02 -5.77 -8.03
CA ASN A 203 7.69 -6.34 -9.32
C ASN A 203 7.62 -5.29 -10.45
N LEU A 204 7.75 -4.00 -10.13
CA LEU A 204 7.85 -2.96 -11.14
C LEU A 204 9.27 -2.94 -11.71
N PRO A 205 9.43 -2.69 -13.03
CA PRO A 205 10.75 -2.42 -13.59
C PRO A 205 11.36 -1.26 -12.80
N LYS A 206 12.49 -1.53 -12.14
CA LYS A 206 13.23 -0.49 -11.43
C LYS A 206 13.51 0.63 -12.45
N PRO A 207 13.15 1.90 -12.19
CA PRO A 207 13.78 2.98 -12.95
C PRO A 207 15.30 2.81 -12.80
N ALA A 208 16.08 3.12 -13.84
CA ALA A 208 17.55 3.05 -13.82
C ALA A 208 18.18 3.78 -12.61
N VAL A 209 17.41 4.67 -11.98
CA VAL A 209 17.72 5.33 -10.71
C VAL A 209 17.27 4.43 -9.56
N GLU A 210 18.18 3.60 -9.04
CA GLU A 210 17.93 2.88 -7.79
C GLU A 210 17.66 3.88 -6.65
N ARG A 211 16.49 3.76 -6.02
CA ARG A 211 16.08 4.64 -4.93
C ARG A 211 16.90 4.32 -3.69
N PHE A 212 17.54 5.35 -3.12
CA PHE A 212 18.50 5.32 -2.00
C PHE A 212 18.06 4.49 -0.80
N TYR A 213 16.76 4.44 -0.57
CA TYR A 213 16.24 4.04 0.72
C TYR A 213 15.95 2.55 0.85
N GLY A 214 16.16 1.78 -0.22
CA GLY A 214 15.73 0.40 -0.29
C GLY A 214 16.59 -0.65 0.42
N THR A 215 17.74 -0.27 0.96
CA THR A 215 18.65 -1.26 1.60
C THR A 215 19.18 -0.80 2.96
N ILE A 216 18.88 0.43 3.38
CA ILE A 216 19.56 1.04 4.52
C ILE A 216 18.67 0.99 5.75
N ARG A 217 18.58 -0.20 6.36
CA ARG A 217 17.98 -0.44 7.67
C ARG A 217 18.66 0.33 8.83
N ARG A 218 19.69 1.15 8.61
CA ARG A 218 20.52 1.68 9.71
C ARG A 218 20.83 3.17 9.75
N PHE A 219 20.62 3.95 8.68
CA PHE A 219 21.18 5.31 8.61
C PHE A 219 20.22 6.29 7.92
N PHE A 220 19.06 6.53 8.53
CA PHE A 220 18.22 7.67 8.16
C PHE A 220 18.67 8.91 8.92
N TYR A 221 19.36 9.82 8.23
CA TYR A 221 19.75 11.11 8.80
C TYR A 221 18.71 12.17 8.40
N LYS A 222 17.77 12.44 9.30
CA LYS A 222 16.70 13.43 9.09
C LYS A 222 17.24 14.80 8.62
N ASP A 223 18.33 15.27 9.22
CA ASP A 223 18.94 16.57 8.90
C ASP A 223 19.53 16.63 7.48
N TRP A 224 19.94 15.49 6.92
CA TRP A 224 20.45 15.38 5.55
C TRP A 224 19.31 15.27 4.54
N PHE A 225 18.21 14.61 4.93
CA PHE A 225 17.01 14.46 4.10
C PHE A 225 16.31 15.80 3.85
N GLU A 226 16.15 16.61 4.89
CA GLU A 226 15.50 17.93 4.80
C GLU A 226 16.28 18.92 3.91
N ARG A 227 17.57 18.68 3.67
CA ARG A 227 18.45 19.57 2.92
C ARG A 227 18.46 19.30 1.41
N SER A 228 18.32 18.05 0.95
CA SER A 228 18.21 17.71 -0.51
C SER A 228 18.43 16.24 -0.90
N ASN A 229 18.93 15.36 -0.02
CA ASN A 229 19.38 14.00 -0.40
C ASN A 229 18.23 13.00 -0.48
N LYS A 230 17.72 12.79 -1.70
CA LYS A 230 16.60 11.91 -2.04
C LYS A 230 16.98 10.63 -2.83
N TYR A 231 18.10 10.60 -3.56
CA TYR A 231 18.41 9.48 -4.49
C TYR A 231 19.91 9.08 -4.51
N VAL A 232 20.25 7.83 -4.89
CA VAL A 232 21.66 7.36 -5.05
C VAL A 232 22.39 8.17 -6.11
N ASP A 233 21.66 8.54 -7.17
CA ASP A 233 22.10 9.44 -8.23
C ASP A 233 22.75 10.73 -7.74
N GLN A 234 22.27 11.25 -6.62
CA GLN A 234 22.76 12.51 -6.07
C GLN A 234 24.13 12.35 -5.39
N LEU A 235 24.56 11.12 -5.13
CA LEU A 235 25.92 10.83 -4.68
C LEU A 235 26.86 10.50 -5.83
N TYR A 236 26.36 10.41 -7.06
CA TYR A 236 27.12 10.01 -8.23
C TYR A 236 27.40 11.21 -9.14
N ASP A 237 28.68 11.45 -9.44
CA ASP A 237 29.07 12.41 -10.45
C ASP A 237 29.11 11.72 -11.81
N TYR A 238 28.06 11.93 -12.60
CA TYR A 238 27.95 11.43 -13.97
C TYR A 238 29.08 11.87 -14.91
N ARG A 239 29.76 12.98 -14.61
CA ARG A 239 30.86 13.49 -15.43
C ARG A 239 32.14 12.71 -15.19
N ILE A 240 32.37 12.35 -13.92
CA ILE A 240 33.58 11.65 -13.46
C ILE A 240 33.35 10.13 -13.44
N LYS A 241 32.09 9.69 -13.53
CA LYS A 241 31.64 8.30 -13.36
C LYS A 241 32.07 7.71 -12.02
N ASP A 242 32.06 8.53 -10.96
CA ASP A 242 32.43 8.11 -9.61
C ASP A 242 31.56 8.85 -8.58
N LEU A 243 31.60 8.42 -7.31
CA LEU A 243 30.86 9.05 -6.23
C LEU A 243 31.49 10.39 -5.84
N TYR A 244 30.66 11.41 -5.59
CA TYR A 244 31.10 12.71 -5.08
C TYR A 244 31.88 12.54 -3.78
N SER A 245 32.99 13.28 -3.62
CA SER A 245 33.73 13.29 -2.35
C SER A 245 32.90 13.91 -1.22
N PHE A 246 33.33 13.72 0.03
CA PHE A 246 32.63 14.35 1.17
C PHE A 246 32.62 15.88 1.08
N ASP A 247 33.69 16.48 0.56
CA ASP A 247 33.80 17.93 0.39
C ASP A 247 32.83 18.44 -0.69
N ASP A 248 32.70 17.70 -1.80
CA ASP A 248 31.72 18.00 -2.85
C ASP A 248 30.29 17.92 -2.31
N ILE A 249 29.98 16.88 -1.53
CA ILE A 249 28.67 16.72 -0.89
C ILE A 249 28.39 17.84 0.13
N CYS A 250 29.41 18.29 0.88
CA CYS A 250 29.28 19.44 1.78
C CYS A 250 28.96 20.72 1.00
N TYR A 251 29.61 20.92 -0.14
CA TYR A 251 29.42 22.08 -1.00
C TYR A 251 28.06 22.08 -1.70
N ILE A 252 27.69 20.97 -2.36
CA ILE A 252 26.47 20.84 -3.17
C ILE A 252 25.21 20.90 -2.30
N TYR A 253 25.25 20.29 -1.10
CA TYR A 253 24.06 20.09 -0.26
C TYR A 253 24.09 20.84 1.08
N GLY A 254 25.10 21.68 1.31
CA GLY A 254 25.19 22.51 2.53
C GLY A 254 25.25 21.67 3.80
N ILE A 255 25.97 20.55 3.76
CA ILE A 255 26.08 19.61 4.87
C ILE A 255 27.21 20.05 5.82
N PRO A 256 27.00 19.98 7.15
CA PRO A 256 28.06 20.29 8.12
C PRO A 256 29.28 19.39 7.94
N SER A 257 30.47 19.99 7.93
CA SER A 257 31.78 19.31 7.77
C SER A 257 32.07 18.28 8.88
N ASN A 258 31.40 18.37 10.03
CA ASN A 258 31.53 17.40 11.12
C ASN A 258 30.78 16.07 10.88
N ASN A 259 30.01 15.95 9.79
CA ASN A 259 29.23 14.75 9.47
C ASN A 259 29.97 13.75 8.56
N PHE A 260 31.30 13.83 8.41
CA PHE A 260 32.07 12.93 7.55
C PHE A 260 31.87 11.44 7.88
N LEU A 261 31.76 11.10 9.18
CA LEU A 261 31.46 9.73 9.63
C LEU A 261 30.12 9.22 9.10
N LYS A 262 29.11 10.09 9.03
CA LYS A 262 27.78 9.75 8.51
C LYS A 262 27.87 9.41 7.01
N TYR A 263 28.63 10.21 6.27
CA TYR A 263 28.90 10.01 4.85
C TYR A 263 29.62 8.69 4.57
N TYR A 264 30.76 8.43 5.21
CA TYR A 264 31.51 7.19 4.96
C TYR A 264 30.75 5.94 5.37
N THR A 265 29.97 6.03 6.45
CA THR A 265 29.07 4.95 6.87
C THR A 265 27.99 4.67 5.82
N LEU A 266 27.46 5.73 5.22
CA LEU A 266 26.43 5.69 4.19
C LEU A 266 26.98 5.10 2.87
N ILE A 267 28.14 5.54 2.39
CA ILE A 267 28.84 4.96 1.22
C ILE A 267 29.16 3.48 1.44
N LYS A 268 29.63 3.12 2.65
CA LYS A 268 29.92 1.72 3.00
C LYS A 268 28.67 0.86 2.98
N SER A 269 27.51 1.41 3.34
CA SER A 269 26.23 0.70 3.37
C SER A 269 25.58 0.46 2.00
N LEU A 270 26.09 1.06 0.93
CA LEU A 270 25.57 0.85 -0.42
C LEU A 270 25.74 -0.63 -0.87
N PRO A 271 24.72 -1.22 -1.53
CA PRO A 271 24.78 -2.57 -2.07
C PRO A 271 25.98 -2.79 -3.00
N ILE A 272 26.49 -4.04 -3.03
CA ILE A 272 27.68 -4.41 -3.81
C ILE A 272 27.43 -4.24 -5.32
N HIS A 273 26.22 -4.47 -5.82
CA HIS A 273 25.88 -4.35 -7.24
C HIS A 273 26.01 -2.89 -7.75
N ILE A 274 25.60 -1.91 -6.94
CA ILE A 274 25.79 -0.48 -7.26
C ILE A 274 27.29 -0.16 -7.32
N LYS A 275 28.07 -0.68 -6.37
CA LYS A 275 29.52 -0.48 -6.35
C LYS A 275 30.23 -1.17 -7.53
N SER A 276 29.70 -2.27 -8.04
CA SER A 276 30.26 -2.95 -9.21
C SER A 276 29.90 -2.23 -10.51
N GLU A 277 28.67 -1.72 -10.67
CA GLU A 277 28.26 -0.96 -11.86
C GLU A 277 29.07 0.34 -12.03
N ILE A 278 29.41 1.01 -10.93
CA ILE A 278 30.30 2.19 -10.92
C ILE A 278 31.71 1.85 -11.47
N ASN A 279 32.17 0.61 -11.32
CA ASN A 279 33.51 0.20 -11.74
C ASN A 279 33.58 -0.43 -13.13
N THR A 280 32.45 -0.73 -13.80
CA THR A 280 32.44 -1.55 -15.03
C THR A 280 32.06 -0.82 -16.32
N ASP A 281 31.42 0.35 -16.28
CA ASP A 281 30.85 0.97 -17.49
C ASP A 281 31.74 2.05 -18.14
N ASN A 282 32.82 1.59 -18.79
CA ASN A 282 33.69 2.39 -19.68
C ASN A 282 33.16 2.52 -21.13
N THR A 283 31.84 2.69 -21.31
CA THR A 283 31.26 3.00 -22.63
C THR A 283 30.78 4.46 -22.72
N PRO A 284 30.95 5.16 -23.85
CA PRO A 284 30.60 6.57 -23.97
C PRO A 284 29.08 6.75 -24.06
N CYS A 285 28.55 7.68 -23.27
CA CYS A 285 27.14 8.06 -23.28
C CYS A 285 26.86 9.05 -24.43
N THR A 286 25.99 8.66 -25.36
CA THR A 286 25.22 9.59 -26.18
C THR A 286 23.77 9.55 -25.69
N GLN A 287 23.39 10.47 -24.80
CA GLN A 287 21.98 10.88 -24.70
C GLN A 287 21.86 12.38 -24.46
N THR A 288 21.01 12.97 -25.30
CA THR A 288 20.67 14.37 -25.49
C THR A 288 19.84 14.89 -24.31
N THR A 289 20.23 16.05 -23.79
CA THR A 289 19.51 16.81 -22.78
C THR A 289 18.15 17.29 -23.31
N PHE A 290 17.05 16.82 -22.72
CA PHE A 290 15.76 17.48 -22.86
C PHE A 290 15.60 18.55 -21.78
N PHE A 291 16.01 19.77 -22.12
CA PHE A 291 15.48 20.99 -21.52
C PHE A 291 14.09 21.27 -22.13
N GLN A 292 13.06 21.42 -21.30
CA GLN A 292 11.88 22.21 -21.68
C GLN A 292 11.55 23.20 -20.57
N GLY A 293 12.04 24.42 -20.76
CA GLY A 293 11.48 25.61 -20.15
C GLY A 293 10.14 25.94 -20.80
N SER A 294 9.14 26.22 -19.98
CA SER A 294 7.82 26.65 -20.42
C SER A 294 7.85 28.13 -20.81
N SER A 295 7.65 28.45 -22.08
CA SER A 295 7.14 29.76 -22.50
C SER A 295 5.84 29.55 -23.26
N ALA A 296 4.76 30.11 -22.73
CA ALA A 296 3.49 30.19 -23.41
C ALA A 296 3.59 31.15 -24.60
N ASN A 297 3.02 30.77 -25.75
CA ASN A 297 2.22 31.70 -26.53
C ASN A 297 1.21 30.99 -27.45
N SER A 298 0.06 31.68 -27.50
CA SER A 298 -1.16 31.61 -28.29
C SER A 298 -1.12 31.11 -29.74
N ASP A 299 -2.27 30.52 -30.10
CA ASP A 299 -2.93 30.47 -31.41
C ASP A 299 -2.49 29.47 -32.50
N GLY A 300 -3.49 28.78 -33.08
CA GLY A 300 -3.42 28.31 -34.47
C GLY A 300 -3.87 26.86 -34.73
N ARG A 301 -5.05 26.70 -35.34
CA ARG A 301 -5.71 25.46 -35.80
C ARG A 301 -4.94 24.60 -36.83
N ILE A 302 -5.11 23.26 -36.68
CA ILE A 302 -5.40 22.17 -37.66
C ILE A 302 -4.39 21.86 -38.79
N LYS A 303 -3.95 20.59 -38.92
CA LYS A 303 -4.27 19.67 -40.05
C LYS A 303 -3.73 18.23 -39.87
N ARG A 304 -4.57 17.26 -40.26
CA ARG A 304 -4.26 15.85 -40.55
C ARG A 304 -3.42 15.75 -41.83
N GLY A 305 -2.54 14.75 -41.91
CA GLY A 305 -1.80 14.37 -43.11
C GLY A 305 -1.22 12.96 -42.96
N ASP A 306 -1.35 12.19 -44.04
CA ASP A 306 -1.31 10.74 -44.15
C ASP A 306 0.08 10.10 -44.29
N GLN A 307 0.11 8.80 -43.97
CA GLN A 307 0.74 7.65 -44.67
C GLN A 307 2.20 7.66 -45.17
N ASN A 308 2.81 6.50 -44.88
CA ASN A 308 3.70 5.67 -45.72
C ASN A 308 5.24 5.74 -45.55
N ASN A 309 5.75 4.55 -45.19
CA ASN A 309 6.92 3.82 -45.68
C ASN A 309 8.33 4.43 -45.49
N ILE A 310 9.25 3.66 -44.90
CA ILE A 310 10.28 2.86 -45.62
C ILE A 310 11.18 2.12 -44.59
N THR A 311 11.53 0.90 -44.98
CA THR A 311 12.32 -0.17 -44.37
C THR A 311 13.84 0.04 -44.38
N THR A 312 14.55 -0.79 -43.60
CA THR A 312 15.99 -1.22 -43.70
C THR A 312 17.05 -0.15 -43.38
N TYR A 313 18.07 -0.38 -42.55
CA TYR A 313 18.78 -1.58 -42.11
C TYR A 313 19.00 -1.62 -40.60
#